data_AF-A0AAE1HEX7-F1
#
_entry.id   AF-A0AAE1HEX7-F1
#
_cell.length_a   1.000
_cell.length_b   1.000
_cell.length_c   1.000
_cell.angle_alpha   90.00
_cell.angle_beta   90.00
_cell.angle_gamma   90.00
#
_symmetry.space_group_name_H-M   'P 1'
#
loop_
_entity.id
_entity.type
_entity.pdbx_description
1 polymer ?
#
loop_
_entity_poly.entity_id
_entity_poly.type
_entity_poly.pdbx_seq_one_letter_code
_entity_poly.pdbx_strand_id
1 'polypeptide(L)'
;MEPPPSEAPPPREMNVNDVSQSVPGDRQEEKAAALQKVQGIDDGLPVDNLWIKFKNVNKYGPWITLDFQRITVDYPEVMRLVRVRCRWDPAWSLELLQRAAPTVERLEVFDPRESHLRAVHAMPRLRRLRVSADGALDAAAPELGALPPGHDGLRWLRASRLPRATLQSLLQAHAGTLEELELEVGTPREAEEERSCSDLHSLLGRCGLRALRRLVLCRFAVVFSHSDTACWEQCAAVRAALPGLQVLCDECDRVQKEHP
;
A
#
# COMPACT_ATOMS: atom_id res chain seq x y z
N MET A 1 41.03 5.95 -10.98
CA MET A 1 39.65 6.40 -10.69
C MET A 1 38.75 5.21 -10.97
N GLU A 2 38.20 4.57 -9.93
CA GLU A 2 37.14 3.57 -10.12
C GLU A 2 35.88 4.27 -10.62
N PRO A 3 35.14 3.68 -11.57
CA PRO A 3 33.83 4.18 -11.95
C PRO A 3 32.90 4.12 -10.73
N PRO A 4 32.00 5.09 -10.56
CA PRO A 4 31.01 5.03 -9.49
C PRO A 4 30.22 3.72 -9.62
N PRO A 5 29.87 3.06 -8.49
CA PRO A 5 29.08 1.85 -8.52
C PRO A 5 27.80 2.12 -9.32
N SER A 6 27.50 1.25 -10.29
CA SER A 6 26.31 1.35 -11.12
C SER A 6 25.08 1.44 -10.23
N GLU A 7 24.33 2.53 -10.38
CA GLU A 7 23.07 2.72 -9.68
C GLU A 7 22.13 1.56 -10.05
N ALA A 8 21.54 0.90 -9.05
CA ALA A 8 20.61 -0.18 -9.29
C ALA A 8 19.39 0.36 -10.06
N PRO A 9 18.88 -0.35 -11.08
CA PRO A 9 17.71 0.11 -11.82
C PRO A 9 16.51 0.33 -10.87
N PRO A 10 15.67 1.35 -11.11
CA PRO A 10 14.54 1.63 -10.25
C PRO A 10 13.58 0.43 -10.20
N PRO A 11 12.94 0.16 -9.04
CA PRO A 11 11.98 -0.93 -8.92
C PRO A 11 10.82 -0.74 -9.90
N ARG A 12 10.39 -1.83 -10.53
CA ARG A 12 9.27 -1.79 -11.47
C ARG A 12 7.96 -1.52 -10.75
N GLU A 13 7.34 -0.40 -11.10
CA GLU A 13 6.04 0.02 -10.61
C GLU A 13 4.94 -0.31 -11.60
N MET A 14 3.83 -0.82 -11.08
CA MET A 14 2.59 -0.96 -11.79
C MET A 14 1.52 -0.13 -11.11
N ASN A 15 1.08 0.93 -11.79
CA ASN A 15 -0.02 1.77 -11.34
C ASN A 15 -1.31 1.34 -12.04
N VAL A 16 -2.27 0.86 -11.25
CA VAL A 16 -3.55 0.35 -11.76
C VAL A 16 -4.72 1.25 -11.39
N ASN A 17 -4.47 2.51 -11.03
CA ASN A 17 -5.52 3.43 -10.58
C ASN A 17 -6.69 3.50 -11.57
N ASP A 18 -6.40 3.73 -12.84
CA ASP A 18 -7.44 3.99 -13.83
C ASP A 18 -8.23 2.71 -14.15
N VAL A 19 -7.55 1.56 -14.20
CA VAL A 19 -8.17 0.25 -14.44
C VAL A 19 -9.02 -0.17 -13.23
N SER A 20 -8.50 0.01 -12.02
CA SER A 20 -9.18 -0.39 -10.77
C SER A 20 -10.39 0.47 -10.40
N GLN A 21 -10.55 1.65 -11.01
CA GLN A 21 -11.74 2.49 -10.83
C GLN A 21 -12.91 2.09 -11.72
N SER A 22 -12.73 1.12 -12.63
CA SER A 22 -13.79 0.66 -13.53
C SER A 22 -14.63 -0.47 -12.92
N VAL A 23 -15.94 -0.39 -13.12
CA VAL A 23 -16.91 -1.40 -12.66
C VAL A 23 -16.71 -2.75 -13.36
N PRO A 24 -17.31 -3.85 -12.88
CA PRO A 24 -17.26 -5.12 -13.59
C PRO A 24 -17.88 -4.99 -14.98
N GLY A 25 -17.24 -5.57 -15.99
CA GLY A 25 -17.63 -5.45 -17.40
C GLY A 25 -16.94 -4.31 -18.16
N ASP A 26 -16.43 -3.29 -17.48
CA ASP A 26 -15.66 -2.23 -18.10
C ASP A 26 -14.18 -2.61 -18.22
N ARG A 27 -13.51 -2.06 -19.25
CA ARG A 27 -12.06 -2.16 -19.47
C ARG A 27 -11.49 -3.58 -19.33
N GLN A 28 -12.25 -4.59 -19.79
CA GLN A 28 -11.89 -6.00 -19.63
C GLN A 28 -10.53 -6.33 -20.27
N GLU A 29 -10.21 -5.74 -21.42
CA GLU A 29 -8.91 -5.90 -22.08
C GLU A 29 -7.77 -5.32 -21.23
N GLU A 30 -7.92 -4.11 -20.67
CA GLU A 30 -6.93 -3.49 -19.79
C GLU A 30 -6.76 -4.29 -18.49
N LYS A 31 -7.87 -4.80 -17.94
CA LYS A 31 -7.90 -5.67 -16.75
C LYS A 31 -7.16 -6.98 -17.00
N ALA A 32 -7.39 -7.63 -18.15
CA ALA A 32 -6.70 -8.85 -18.55
C ALA A 32 -5.20 -8.59 -18.77
N ALA A 33 -4.85 -7.52 -19.49
CA ALA A 33 -3.46 -7.12 -19.71
C ALA A 33 -2.73 -6.84 -18.38
N ALA A 34 -3.41 -6.21 -17.41
CA ALA A 34 -2.87 -5.98 -16.09
C ALA A 34 -2.58 -7.31 -15.35
N LEU A 35 -3.51 -8.26 -15.39
CA LEU A 35 -3.32 -9.57 -14.77
C LEU A 35 -2.19 -10.37 -15.43
N GLN A 36 -2.06 -10.32 -16.75
CA GLN A 36 -0.96 -10.96 -17.49
C GLN A 36 0.40 -10.35 -17.13
N LYS A 37 0.47 -9.02 -17.09
CA LYS A 37 1.69 -8.27 -16.76
C LYS A 37 2.23 -8.60 -15.37
N VAL A 38 1.35 -8.80 -14.39
CA VAL A 38 1.75 -9.19 -13.02
C VAL A 38 2.37 -10.60 -12.98
N GLN A 39 1.94 -11.50 -13.86
CA GLN A 39 2.47 -12.87 -13.91
C GLN A 39 3.80 -12.98 -14.66
N GLY A 40 4.30 -11.88 -15.24
CA GLY A 40 5.46 -11.93 -16.14
C GLY A 40 5.20 -12.77 -17.40
N ILE A 41 3.93 -13.09 -17.69
CA ILE A 41 3.54 -13.80 -18.90
C ILE A 41 3.43 -12.75 -20.00
N ASP A 42 4.54 -12.55 -20.71
CA ASP A 42 4.53 -11.84 -21.98
C ASP A 42 4.21 -12.88 -23.07
N ASP A 43 3.05 -12.77 -23.71
CA ASP A 43 2.64 -13.63 -24.83
C ASP A 43 3.50 -13.41 -26.09
N GLY A 44 4.62 -12.69 -25.98
CA GLY A 44 5.52 -12.35 -27.08
C GLY A 44 4.92 -11.31 -28.02
N LEU A 45 3.97 -10.50 -27.54
CA LEU A 45 3.45 -9.39 -28.32
C LEU A 45 4.52 -8.27 -28.35
N PRO A 46 4.93 -7.79 -29.53
CA PRO A 46 5.97 -6.78 -29.65
C PRO A 46 5.63 -5.53 -28.82
N VAL A 47 6.47 -5.25 -27.83
CA VAL A 47 6.25 -4.22 -26.79
C VAL A 47 6.47 -2.78 -27.29
N ASP A 48 6.68 -2.58 -28.59
CA ASP A 48 6.98 -1.26 -29.16
C ASP A 48 5.81 -0.26 -29.09
N ASN A 49 4.63 -0.66 -28.60
CA ASN A 49 3.42 0.20 -28.64
C ASN A 49 2.67 0.42 -27.31
N LEU A 50 3.21 0.03 -26.15
CA LEU A 50 2.52 0.29 -24.87
C LEU A 50 3.10 1.48 -24.07
N TRP A 51 3.51 2.53 -24.78
CA TRP A 51 3.38 3.88 -24.24
C TRP A 51 1.99 4.37 -24.62
N ILE A 52 1.06 4.45 -23.67
CA ILE A 52 -0.18 5.22 -23.85
C ILE A 52 0.23 6.70 -23.91
N LYS A 53 0.69 7.13 -25.09
CA LYS A 53 0.69 8.52 -25.55
C LYS A 53 -0.30 8.57 -26.70
N PHE A 54 -1.49 9.11 -26.45
CA PHE A 54 -2.34 9.62 -27.50
C PHE A 54 -1.58 10.71 -28.28
N LYS A 55 -0.99 10.37 -29.43
CA LYS A 55 -0.71 11.32 -30.53
C LYS A 55 -0.72 10.61 -31.89
N ASN A 56 -1.70 11.02 -32.69
CA ASN A 56 -1.71 11.10 -34.15
C ASN A 56 -1.14 9.93 -34.95
N VAL A 57 -2.07 9.19 -35.52
CA VAL A 57 -1.89 8.39 -36.73
C VAL A 57 -1.30 9.27 -37.83
N ASN A 58 -0.08 9.00 -38.26
CA ASN A 58 0.43 9.51 -39.53
C ASN A 58 0.76 8.34 -40.47
N LYS A 59 0.20 8.47 -41.67
CA LYS A 59 0.35 7.64 -42.86
C LYS A 59 1.83 7.50 -43.28
N TYR A 60 2.10 6.38 -43.96
CA TYR A 60 3.19 6.11 -44.93
C TYR A 60 4.39 5.26 -44.44
N GLY A 61 4.53 4.05 -45.02
CA GLY A 61 5.80 3.33 -45.13
C GLY A 61 5.68 1.79 -45.14
N PRO A 62 6.39 1.06 -46.02
CA PRO A 62 6.26 -0.40 -46.18
C PRO A 62 7.03 -1.18 -45.10
N TRP A 63 6.46 -2.31 -44.70
CA TRP A 63 6.94 -3.18 -43.61
C TRP A 63 8.21 -3.94 -44.01
N ILE A 64 9.29 -3.75 -43.24
CA ILE A 64 10.47 -4.62 -43.27
C ILE A 64 10.17 -5.82 -42.36
N THR A 65 10.19 -7.03 -42.90
CA THR A 65 10.19 -8.27 -42.11
C THR A 65 11.54 -8.40 -41.39
N LEU A 66 11.54 -8.06 -40.10
CA LEU A 66 12.62 -8.40 -39.18
C LEU A 66 12.40 -9.83 -38.66
N ASP A 67 13.43 -10.67 -38.75
CA ASP A 67 13.49 -11.97 -38.08
C ASP A 67 13.47 -11.73 -36.56
N PHE A 68 12.33 -12.00 -35.93
CA PHE A 68 12.21 -11.98 -34.48
C PHE A 68 12.84 -13.25 -33.92
N GLN A 69 14.13 -13.20 -33.61
CA GLN A 69 14.69 -14.14 -32.65
C GLN A 69 13.94 -13.95 -31.32
N ARG A 70 13.33 -15.04 -30.86
CA ARG A 70 12.55 -15.11 -29.63
C ARG A 70 13.51 -15.01 -28.43
N ILE A 71 13.91 -13.79 -28.09
CA ILE A 71 14.65 -13.50 -26.87
C ILE A 71 13.62 -13.67 -25.74
N THR A 72 13.70 -14.79 -25.02
CA THR A 72 13.06 -14.92 -23.70
C THR A 72 13.81 -14.00 -22.75
N VAL A 73 13.40 -12.73 -22.70
CA VAL A 73 13.80 -11.84 -21.63
C VAL A 73 13.08 -12.35 -20.38
N ASP A 74 13.82 -12.84 -19.39
CA ASP A 74 13.31 -13.01 -18.03
C ASP A 74 12.81 -11.62 -17.59
N TYR A 75 11.51 -11.40 -17.68
CA TYR A 75 10.95 -10.11 -17.31
C TYR A 75 10.94 -10.02 -15.78
N PRO A 76 11.65 -9.03 -15.20
CA PRO A 76 11.73 -8.94 -13.76
C PRO A 76 10.36 -8.59 -13.18
N GLU A 77 10.08 -9.29 -12.07
CA GLU A 77 8.83 -9.36 -11.33
C GLU A 77 8.27 -7.98 -10.93
N VAL A 78 6.95 -7.86 -10.79
CA VAL A 78 6.31 -6.64 -10.27
C VAL A 78 6.59 -6.53 -8.77
N MET A 79 7.50 -5.63 -8.41
CA MET A 79 7.88 -5.39 -7.01
C MET A 79 6.98 -4.34 -6.33
N ARG A 80 6.35 -3.47 -7.12
CA ARG A 80 5.56 -2.35 -6.61
C ARG A 80 4.22 -2.25 -7.32
N LEU A 81 3.12 -2.39 -6.57
CA LEU A 81 1.76 -2.26 -7.06
C LEU A 81 1.07 -1.10 -6.33
N VAL A 82 0.67 -0.06 -7.07
CA VAL A 82 0.13 1.17 -6.47
C VAL A 82 -1.29 1.45 -6.93
N ARG A 83 -2.05 2.09 -6.02
CA ARG A 83 -3.40 2.60 -6.24
C ARG A 83 -4.41 1.54 -6.66
N VAL A 84 -4.38 0.38 -6.02
CA VAL A 84 -5.39 -0.67 -6.23
C VAL A 84 -6.68 -0.27 -5.51
N ARG A 85 -7.73 0.08 -6.27
CA ARG A 85 -9.07 0.37 -5.73
C ARG A 85 -9.92 -0.90 -5.70
N CYS A 86 -10.20 -1.44 -4.53
CA CYS A 86 -10.92 -2.72 -4.38
C CYS A 86 -12.45 -2.59 -4.41
N ARG A 87 -12.99 -1.38 -4.26
CA ARG A 87 -14.44 -1.16 -4.18
C ARG A 87 -15.17 -1.40 -5.50
N TRP A 88 -14.58 -0.99 -6.61
CA TRP A 88 -15.27 -0.92 -7.92
C TRP A 88 -15.39 -2.28 -8.59
N ASP A 89 -14.34 -3.11 -8.54
CA ASP A 89 -14.38 -4.49 -9.01
C ASP A 89 -13.65 -5.41 -8.01
N PRO A 90 -14.34 -5.83 -6.94
CA PRO A 90 -13.75 -6.63 -5.86
C PRO A 90 -13.16 -7.96 -6.34
N ALA A 91 -13.78 -8.59 -7.35
CA ALA A 91 -13.33 -9.88 -7.85
C ALA A 91 -12.01 -9.73 -8.60
N TRP A 92 -11.96 -8.78 -9.53
CA TRP A 92 -10.73 -8.49 -10.29
C TRP A 92 -9.59 -8.01 -9.39
N SER A 93 -9.86 -7.12 -8.42
CA SER A 93 -8.80 -6.64 -7.53
C SER A 93 -8.26 -7.75 -6.62
N LEU A 94 -9.12 -8.67 -6.17
CA LEU A 94 -8.67 -9.82 -5.38
C LEU A 94 -7.76 -10.74 -6.22
N GLU A 95 -8.15 -11.03 -7.46
CA GLU A 95 -7.34 -11.84 -8.37
C GLU A 95 -5.99 -11.20 -8.67
N LEU A 96 -5.97 -9.88 -8.92
CA LEU A 96 -4.74 -9.11 -9.11
C LEU A 96 -3.80 -9.24 -7.91
N LEU A 97 -4.32 -9.06 -6.70
CA LEU A 97 -3.53 -9.19 -5.47
C LEU A 97 -2.99 -10.61 -5.30
N GLN A 98 -3.80 -11.64 -5.56
CA GLN A 98 -3.38 -13.04 -5.46
C GLN A 98 -2.26 -13.37 -6.46
N ARG A 99 -2.34 -12.89 -7.70
CA ARG A 99 -1.30 -13.08 -8.72
C ARG A 99 -0.01 -12.32 -8.39
N ALA A 100 -0.13 -11.14 -7.79
CA ALA A 100 1.02 -10.31 -7.43
C ALA A 100 1.69 -10.74 -6.10
N ALA A 101 0.98 -11.52 -5.28
CA ALA A 101 1.42 -11.88 -3.94
C ALA A 101 2.85 -12.41 -3.82
N PRO A 102 3.35 -13.27 -4.73
CA PRO A 102 4.70 -13.85 -4.59
C PRO A 102 5.83 -12.83 -4.73
N THR A 103 5.59 -11.68 -5.38
CA THR A 103 6.66 -10.79 -5.84
C THR A 103 6.57 -9.37 -5.29
N VAL A 104 5.38 -8.94 -4.88
CA VAL A 104 5.15 -7.55 -4.43
C VAL A 104 5.82 -7.29 -3.09
N GLU A 105 6.65 -6.26 -3.05
CA GLU A 105 7.31 -5.75 -1.85
C GLU A 105 6.67 -4.46 -1.33
N ARG A 106 6.00 -3.71 -2.23
CA ARG A 106 5.33 -2.44 -1.91
C ARG A 106 3.93 -2.41 -2.49
N LEU A 107 2.93 -2.18 -1.65
CA LEU A 107 1.53 -2.16 -2.03
C LEU A 107 0.81 -0.90 -1.52
N GLU A 108 0.00 -0.29 -2.37
CA GLU A 108 -1.05 0.65 -1.96
C GLU A 108 -2.43 0.13 -2.35
N VAL A 109 -3.27 -0.12 -1.35
CA VAL A 109 -4.63 -0.62 -1.53
C VAL A 109 -5.65 0.32 -0.88
N PHE A 110 -6.73 0.57 -1.61
CA PHE A 110 -7.79 1.48 -1.24
C PHE A 110 -9.12 0.74 -1.23
N ASP A 111 -9.89 0.99 -0.18
CA ASP A 111 -11.22 0.47 0.05
C ASP A 111 -11.24 -1.09 0.05
N PRO A 112 -10.27 -1.77 0.72
CA PRO A 112 -10.21 -3.22 0.71
C PRO A 112 -11.35 -3.83 1.53
N ARG A 113 -11.85 -4.97 1.05
CA ARG A 113 -12.69 -5.88 1.84
C ARG A 113 -11.83 -6.89 2.60
N GLU A 114 -12.44 -7.63 3.52
CA GLU A 114 -11.79 -8.70 4.29
C GLU A 114 -10.98 -9.69 3.44
N SER A 115 -11.52 -10.17 2.31
CA SER A 115 -10.79 -11.07 1.40
C SER A 115 -9.51 -10.45 0.84
N HIS A 116 -9.53 -9.16 0.52
CA HIS A 116 -8.36 -8.43 0.04
C HIS A 116 -7.32 -8.31 1.16
N LEU A 117 -7.73 -7.96 2.38
CA LEU A 117 -6.80 -7.86 3.52
C LEU A 117 -6.14 -9.20 3.83
N ARG A 118 -6.89 -10.32 3.74
CA ARG A 118 -6.30 -11.66 3.85
C ARG A 118 -5.28 -11.95 2.77
N ALA A 119 -5.59 -11.61 1.51
CA ALA A 119 -4.65 -11.79 0.40
C ALA A 119 -3.37 -10.95 0.60
N VAL A 120 -3.50 -9.70 1.04
CA VAL A 120 -2.37 -8.80 1.36
C VAL A 120 -1.53 -9.35 2.53
N HIS A 121 -2.18 -9.82 3.59
CA HIS A 121 -1.52 -10.42 4.74
C HIS A 121 -0.77 -11.71 4.39
N ALA A 122 -1.23 -12.43 3.37
CA ALA A 122 -0.60 -13.64 2.83
C ALA A 122 0.54 -13.36 1.83
N MET A 123 0.94 -12.10 1.59
CA MET A 123 2.06 -11.78 0.70
C MET A 123 3.42 -11.97 1.42
N PRO A 124 4.27 -12.94 1.03
CA PRO A 124 5.48 -13.29 1.77
C PRO A 124 6.57 -12.20 1.74
N ARG A 125 6.63 -11.43 0.64
CA ARG A 125 7.67 -10.42 0.40
C ARG A 125 7.23 -9.00 0.71
N LEU A 126 5.99 -8.80 1.13
CA LEU A 126 5.44 -7.46 1.35
C LEU A 126 6.10 -6.78 2.55
N ARG A 127 6.82 -5.67 2.28
CA ARG A 127 7.58 -4.91 3.28
C ARG A 127 7.00 -3.53 3.55
N ARG A 128 6.32 -2.93 2.57
CA ARG A 128 5.67 -1.61 2.71
C ARG A 128 4.21 -1.70 2.28
N LEU A 129 3.31 -1.31 3.18
CA LEU A 129 1.87 -1.30 2.90
C LEU A 129 1.28 0.08 3.20
N ARG A 130 0.56 0.64 2.23
CA ARG A 130 -0.41 1.70 2.46
C ARG A 130 -1.81 1.13 2.29
N VAL A 131 -2.65 1.32 3.29
CA VAL A 131 -4.03 0.87 3.27
C VAL A 131 -4.96 2.00 3.72
N SER A 132 -6.01 2.25 2.95
CA SER A 132 -7.08 3.18 3.30
C SER A 132 -8.42 2.48 3.12
N ALA A 133 -9.33 2.57 4.09
CA ALA A 133 -10.69 2.05 3.96
C ALA A 133 -11.75 3.17 3.95
N ASP A 134 -12.97 2.83 3.53
CA ASP A 134 -14.10 3.75 3.38
C ASP A 134 -15.29 3.41 4.31
N GLY A 135 -15.06 2.61 5.35
CA GLY A 135 -16.11 2.13 6.27
C GLY A 135 -16.84 0.87 5.80
N ALA A 136 -16.58 0.36 4.58
CA ALA A 136 -17.21 -0.90 4.13
C ALA A 136 -16.78 -2.14 4.96
N LEU A 137 -15.76 -2.01 5.81
CA LEU A 137 -15.25 -3.08 6.68
C LEU A 137 -16.03 -3.20 8.02
N ASP A 138 -17.04 -2.37 8.25
CA ASP A 138 -17.63 -2.19 9.59
C ASP A 138 -18.57 -3.32 10.05
N ALA A 139 -18.97 -4.25 9.16
CA ALA A 139 -19.89 -5.33 9.52
C ALA A 139 -19.25 -6.45 10.37
N ALA A 140 -17.96 -6.72 10.16
CA ALA A 140 -17.17 -7.65 10.94
C ALA A 140 -15.70 -7.34 10.68
N ALA A 141 -15.03 -6.72 11.66
CA ALA A 141 -13.63 -6.38 11.51
C ALA A 141 -12.80 -7.66 11.34
N PRO A 142 -12.10 -7.86 10.21
CA PRO A 142 -11.33 -9.07 10.00
C PRO A 142 -10.20 -9.17 11.01
N GLU A 143 -10.20 -10.26 11.77
CA GLU A 143 -9.07 -10.66 12.59
C GLU A 143 -8.04 -11.35 11.70
N LEU A 144 -6.92 -10.67 11.47
CA LEU A 144 -5.76 -11.25 10.81
C LEU A 144 -5.02 -12.11 11.85
N GLY A 145 -4.77 -13.37 11.51
CA GLY A 145 -4.02 -14.29 12.36
C GLY A 145 -2.54 -13.94 12.43
N ALA A 146 -1.76 -14.83 13.03
CA ALA A 146 -0.30 -14.74 12.95
C ALA A 146 0.18 -14.89 11.50
N LEU A 147 1.29 -14.24 11.17
CA LEU A 147 1.91 -14.40 9.86
C LEU A 147 2.28 -15.87 9.60
N PRO A 148 2.05 -16.38 8.38
CA PRO A 148 2.54 -17.70 8.02
C PRO A 148 4.09 -17.76 8.13
N PRO A 149 4.66 -18.93 8.41
CA PRO A 149 6.12 -19.10 8.39
C PRO A 149 6.73 -18.68 7.05
N GLY A 150 7.91 -18.05 7.09
CA GLY A 150 8.62 -17.60 5.89
C GLY A 150 8.22 -16.22 5.37
N HIS A 151 7.32 -15.51 6.07
CA HIS A 151 7.01 -14.12 5.76
C HIS A 151 8.04 -13.17 6.37
N ASP A 152 8.51 -12.21 5.58
CA ASP A 152 9.42 -11.16 6.07
C ASP A 152 8.72 -10.17 7.02
N GLY A 153 7.38 -10.08 6.92
CA GLY A 153 6.57 -9.11 7.62
C GLY A 153 6.73 -7.67 7.10
N LEU A 154 5.79 -6.81 7.50
CA LEU A 154 5.85 -5.38 7.17
C LEU A 154 6.95 -4.71 7.97
N ARG A 155 7.69 -3.81 7.30
CA ARG A 155 8.62 -2.86 7.92
C ARG A 155 8.06 -1.44 7.97
N TRP A 156 7.19 -1.09 7.02
CA TRP A 156 6.50 0.20 7.00
C TRP A 156 5.01 -0.03 6.74
N LEU A 157 4.16 0.63 7.54
CA LEU A 157 2.71 0.61 7.40
C LEU A 157 2.17 2.03 7.47
N ARG A 158 1.40 2.43 6.47
CA ARG A 158 0.51 3.58 6.55
C ARG A 158 -0.94 3.13 6.52
N ALA A 159 -1.68 3.44 7.57
CA ALA A 159 -3.08 3.07 7.69
C ALA A 159 -3.97 4.31 7.87
N SER A 160 -5.08 4.36 7.13
CA SER A 160 -6.13 5.33 7.37
C SER A 160 -7.52 4.73 7.30
N ARG A 161 -8.40 5.22 8.18
CA ARG A 161 -9.83 4.84 8.21
C ARG A 161 -10.09 3.32 8.31
N LEU A 162 -9.16 2.55 8.86
CA LEU A 162 -9.38 1.14 9.17
C LEU A 162 -10.23 1.02 10.44
N PRO A 163 -11.14 0.02 10.52
CA PRO A 163 -11.79 -0.32 11.77
C PRO A 163 -10.76 -0.65 12.84
N ARG A 164 -11.04 -0.24 14.08
CA ARG A 164 -10.10 -0.36 15.20
C ARG A 164 -9.58 -1.79 15.41
N ALA A 165 -10.48 -2.78 15.39
CA ALA A 165 -10.11 -4.18 15.57
C ALA A 165 -9.23 -4.70 14.41
N THR A 166 -9.50 -4.27 13.18
CA THR A 166 -8.67 -4.59 12.00
C THR A 166 -7.28 -3.96 12.09
N LEU A 167 -7.19 -2.70 12.52
CA LEU A 167 -5.90 -2.05 12.75
C LEU A 167 -5.11 -2.80 13.84
N GLN A 168 -5.77 -3.16 14.95
CA GLN A 168 -5.14 -3.90 16.04
C GLN A 168 -4.62 -5.27 15.58
N SER A 169 -5.41 -6.05 14.85
CA SER A 169 -4.98 -7.38 14.36
C SER A 169 -3.80 -7.27 13.40
N LEU A 170 -3.82 -6.28 12.48
CA LEU A 170 -2.71 -6.00 11.58
C LEU A 170 -1.43 -5.61 12.34
N LEU A 171 -1.53 -4.75 13.34
CA LEU A 171 -0.38 -4.33 14.16
C LEU A 171 0.19 -5.51 14.97
N GLN A 172 -0.66 -6.34 15.57
CA GLN A 172 -0.24 -7.53 16.32
C GLN A 172 0.47 -8.55 15.43
N ALA A 173 -0.07 -8.80 14.23
CA ALA A 173 0.52 -9.71 13.27
C ALA A 173 1.95 -9.31 12.84
N HIS A 174 2.23 -8.01 12.79
CA HIS A 174 3.52 -7.45 12.36
C HIS A 174 4.36 -6.87 13.49
N ALA A 175 4.01 -7.15 14.76
CA ALA A 175 4.60 -6.50 15.92
C ALA A 175 6.13 -6.71 16.06
N GLY A 176 6.65 -7.82 15.52
CA GLY A 176 8.07 -8.14 15.55
C GLY A 176 8.88 -7.59 14.38
N THR A 177 8.24 -7.06 13.33
CA THR A 177 8.90 -6.65 12.08
C THR A 177 8.66 -5.19 11.71
N LEU A 178 7.57 -4.60 12.22
CA LEU A 178 7.16 -3.25 11.85
C LEU A 178 8.09 -2.19 12.47
N GLU A 179 8.87 -1.52 11.62
CA GLU A 179 9.84 -0.50 12.01
C GLU A 179 9.21 0.90 12.02
N GLU A 180 8.29 1.17 11.09
CA GLU A 180 7.70 2.49 10.86
C GLU A 180 6.18 2.39 10.68
N LEU A 181 5.47 3.26 11.39
CA LEU A 181 4.01 3.31 11.38
C LEU A 181 3.53 4.74 11.12
N GLU A 182 2.66 4.92 10.14
CA GLU A 182 1.95 6.17 9.87
C GLU A 182 0.46 5.94 10.06
N LEU A 183 -0.15 6.69 10.98
CA LEU A 183 -1.58 6.58 11.28
C LEU A 183 -2.28 7.90 10.98
N GLU A 184 -3.31 7.85 10.14
CA GLU A 184 -4.20 8.99 9.97
C GLU A 184 -5.17 9.06 11.15
N VAL A 185 -4.94 10.03 12.04
CA VAL A 185 -5.67 10.16 13.30
C VAL A 185 -5.98 11.62 13.61
N GLY A 186 -7.19 11.88 14.11
CA GLY A 186 -7.56 13.19 14.64
C GLY A 186 -7.01 13.44 16.04
N THR A 187 -6.96 14.70 16.46
CA THR A 187 -6.89 15.02 17.89
C THR A 187 -8.29 14.81 18.51
N PRO A 188 -8.39 14.47 19.80
CA PRO A 188 -9.68 14.38 20.48
C PRO A 188 -10.50 15.66 20.25
N ARG A 189 -11.74 15.50 19.78
CA ARG A 189 -12.72 16.58 19.66
C ARG A 189 -13.97 16.16 20.41
N GLU A 190 -14.67 17.12 21.01
CA GLU A 190 -15.85 16.88 21.85
C GLU A 190 -17.04 16.22 21.10
N ALA A 191 -17.04 16.15 19.76
CA ALA A 191 -18.23 15.76 18.98
C ALA A 191 -18.06 14.57 18.01
N GLU A 192 -16.86 13.98 17.86
CA GLU A 192 -16.64 12.83 16.95
C GLU A 192 -15.86 11.71 17.65
N GLU A 193 -16.57 10.90 18.44
CA GLU A 193 -15.98 9.79 19.20
C GLU A 193 -15.34 8.73 18.32
N GLU A 194 -15.95 8.40 17.17
CA GLU A 194 -15.50 7.29 16.30
C GLU A 194 -14.11 7.50 15.68
N ARG A 195 -13.67 8.75 15.57
CA ARG A 195 -12.34 9.10 15.02
C ARG A 195 -11.39 9.62 16.09
N SER A 196 -11.87 9.81 17.32
CA SER A 196 -11.06 10.24 18.44
C SER A 196 -10.13 9.11 18.85
N CYS A 197 -8.85 9.26 18.55
CA CYS A 197 -7.80 8.34 18.94
C CYS A 197 -7.25 8.68 20.33
N SER A 198 -8.14 8.98 21.29
CA SER A 198 -7.77 9.36 22.67
C SER A 198 -7.06 8.22 23.39
N ASP A 199 -7.44 6.97 23.11
CA ASP A 199 -6.87 5.76 23.66
C ASP A 199 -5.82 5.09 22.73
N LEU A 200 -5.28 5.84 21.77
CA LEU A 200 -4.28 5.33 20.81
C LEU A 200 -3.06 4.73 21.52
N HIS A 201 -2.58 5.40 22.56
CA HIS A 201 -1.47 4.92 23.39
C HIS A 201 -1.76 3.54 24.00
N SER A 202 -2.99 3.30 24.46
CA SER A 202 -3.43 2.02 25.01
C SER A 202 -3.52 0.95 23.92
N LEU A 203 -4.03 1.30 22.73
CA LEU A 203 -4.05 0.38 21.59
C LEU A 203 -2.64 -0.08 21.21
N LEU A 204 -1.73 0.88 21.02
CA LEU A 204 -0.35 0.59 20.60
C LEU A 204 0.41 -0.21 21.66
N GLY A 205 0.23 0.09 22.95
CA GLY A 205 0.83 -0.66 24.05
C GLY A 205 0.42 -2.14 24.05
N ARG A 206 -0.84 -2.45 23.73
CA ARG A 206 -1.34 -3.85 23.64
C ARG A 206 -0.85 -4.61 22.41
N CYS A 207 -0.35 -3.91 21.39
CA CYS A 207 0.12 -4.56 20.16
C CYS A 207 1.53 -5.16 20.29
N GLY A 208 2.31 -4.77 21.32
CA GLY A 208 3.64 -5.34 21.55
C GLY A 208 4.65 -5.05 20.43
N LEU A 209 4.59 -3.85 19.85
CA LEU A 209 5.37 -3.38 18.69
C LEU A 209 6.87 -3.23 19.00
N ARG A 210 7.59 -4.35 19.09
CA ARG A 210 8.99 -4.44 19.55
C ARG A 210 10.01 -3.87 18.57
N ALA A 211 9.71 -3.90 17.27
CA ALA A 211 10.61 -3.37 16.24
C ALA A 211 10.34 -1.90 15.90
N LEU A 212 9.26 -1.32 16.42
CA LEU A 212 8.81 0.01 16.01
C LEU A 212 9.76 1.08 16.53
N ARG A 213 10.40 1.80 15.60
CA ARG A 213 11.31 2.91 15.89
C ARG A 213 10.72 4.28 15.60
N ARG A 214 9.71 4.34 14.72
CA ARG A 214 9.11 5.60 14.27
C ARG A 214 7.61 5.48 14.12
N LEU A 215 6.89 6.41 14.73
CA LEU A 215 5.45 6.60 14.58
C LEU A 215 5.17 8.03 14.11
N VAL A 216 4.44 8.17 13.01
CA VAL A 216 3.96 9.45 12.50
C VAL A 216 2.44 9.49 12.64
N LEU A 217 1.95 10.48 13.38
CA LEU A 217 0.53 10.82 13.45
C LEU A 217 0.23 11.77 12.29
N CYS A 218 -0.46 11.26 11.28
CA CYS A 218 -0.86 12.02 10.11
C CYS A 218 -2.16 12.77 10.38
N ARG A 219 -2.10 14.09 10.28
CA ARG A 219 -3.21 15.00 10.42
C ARG A 219 -3.70 15.36 9.02
N PHE A 220 -4.99 15.12 8.79
CA PHE A 220 -5.64 15.48 7.54
C PHE A 220 -6.33 16.81 7.75
N ALA A 221 -5.64 17.92 7.42
CA ALA A 221 -6.08 19.30 7.65
C ALA A 221 -7.52 19.61 7.21
N VAL A 222 -8.06 18.88 6.22
CA VAL A 222 -9.42 19.11 5.71
C VAL A 222 -10.50 18.50 6.61
N VAL A 223 -10.19 17.41 7.32
CA VAL A 223 -11.18 16.61 8.06
C VAL A 223 -10.99 16.72 9.57
N PHE A 224 -9.75 16.95 10.02
CA PHE A 224 -9.42 16.97 11.44
C PHE A 224 -9.00 18.36 11.89
N SER A 225 -9.60 18.84 12.98
CA SER A 225 -9.05 19.98 13.71
C SER A 225 -7.69 19.57 14.28
N HIS A 226 -6.68 20.39 14.07
CA HIS A 226 -5.37 20.23 14.68
C HIS A 226 -5.16 21.33 15.72
N SER A 227 -5.33 21.00 17.00
CA SER A 227 -4.92 21.86 18.11
C SER A 227 -3.50 21.48 18.53
N ASP A 228 -2.57 22.43 18.51
CA ASP A 228 -1.17 22.19 18.88
C ASP A 228 -1.06 21.59 20.29
N THR A 229 -1.84 22.10 21.25
CA THR A 229 -1.87 21.57 22.62
C THR A 229 -2.37 20.13 22.66
N ALA A 230 -3.50 19.83 22.01
CA ALA A 230 -4.07 18.48 22.01
C ALA A 230 -3.17 17.48 21.26
N CYS A 231 -2.52 17.93 20.19
CA CYS A 231 -1.55 17.13 19.45
C CYS A 231 -0.32 16.81 20.31
N TRP A 232 0.20 17.81 21.02
CA TRP A 232 1.32 17.65 21.94
C TRP A 232 1.00 16.65 23.06
N GLU A 233 -0.17 16.79 23.70
CA GLU A 233 -0.64 15.86 24.75
C GLU A 233 -0.77 14.42 24.22
N GLN A 234 -1.37 14.24 23.04
CA GLN A 234 -1.49 12.93 22.41
C GLN A 234 -0.11 12.32 22.10
N CYS A 235 0.83 13.10 21.55
CA CYS A 235 2.19 12.65 21.30
C CYS A 235 2.91 12.27 22.61
N ALA A 236 2.77 13.07 23.67
CA ALA A 236 3.34 12.79 24.98
C ALA A 236 2.78 11.49 25.57
N ALA A 237 1.47 11.26 25.49
CA ALA A 237 0.84 10.03 25.94
C ALA A 237 1.36 8.79 25.21
N VAL A 238 1.55 8.87 23.88
CA VAL A 238 2.10 7.74 23.12
C VAL A 238 3.58 7.49 23.46
N ARG A 239 4.40 8.54 23.62
CA ARG A 239 5.81 8.39 24.05
C ARG A 239 5.92 7.77 25.44
N ALA A 240 5.01 8.12 26.35
CA ALA A 240 4.96 7.53 27.68
C ALA A 240 4.62 6.03 27.63
N ALA A 241 3.71 5.63 26.75
CA ALA A 241 3.31 4.23 26.57
C ALA A 241 4.36 3.38 25.83
N LEU A 242 5.18 3.99 24.97
CA LEU A 242 6.21 3.33 24.18
C LEU A 242 7.56 4.05 24.31
N PRO A 243 8.31 3.83 25.41
CA PRO A 243 9.60 4.47 25.64
C PRO A 243 10.61 4.14 24.52
N GLY A 244 11.35 5.16 24.07
CA GLY A 244 12.36 5.01 23.01
C GLY A 244 11.83 5.15 21.58
N LEU A 245 10.50 5.21 21.40
CA LEU A 245 9.88 5.43 20.10
C LEU A 245 9.95 6.90 19.67
N GLN A 246 10.36 7.16 18.42
CA GLN A 246 10.22 8.49 17.82
C GLN A 246 8.76 8.72 17.41
N VAL A 247 8.03 9.54 18.16
CA VAL A 247 6.65 9.95 17.84
C VAL A 247 6.65 11.35 17.25
N LEU A 248 6.09 11.49 16.05
CA LEU A 248 6.04 12.74 15.28
C LEU A 248 4.61 13.05 14.84
N CYS A 249 4.32 14.33 14.63
CA CYS A 249 3.14 14.83 13.92
C CYS A 249 3.58 15.35 12.54
N ASP A 250 2.89 14.97 11.47
CA ASP A 250 3.23 15.42 10.13
C ASP A 250 3.09 16.94 9.94
N GLU A 251 2.13 17.57 10.61
CA GLU A 251 1.92 19.02 10.58
C GLU A 251 2.91 19.78 11.47
N CYS A 252 3.06 19.40 12.76
CA CYS A 252 3.95 20.11 13.68
C CYS A 252 5.43 19.95 13.30
N ASP A 253 5.85 18.72 13.00
CA ASP A 253 7.26 18.38 12.76
C ASP A 253 7.65 18.48 11.28
N ARG A 254 6.70 18.87 10.40
CA ARG A 254 6.88 19.00 8.95
C ARG A 254 7.45 17.74 8.32
N VAL A 255 6.98 16.57 8.78
CA VAL A 255 7.41 15.29 8.22
C VAL A 255 6.95 15.24 6.77
N GLN A 256 7.89 15.10 5.84
CA GLN A 256 7.54 14.84 4.46
C GLN A 256 6.76 13.54 4.39
N LYS A 257 5.50 13.64 3.94
CA LYS A 257 4.71 12.47 3.59
C LYS A 257 5.49 11.78 2.48
N GLU A 258 5.82 10.52 2.64
CA GLU A 258 6.33 9.75 1.52
C GLU A 258 5.23 9.82 0.44
N HIS A 259 5.56 10.53 -0.64
CA HIS A 259 4.79 10.49 -1.86
C HIS A 259 5.26 9.23 -2.56
N PRO A 260 4.44 8.17 -2.57
CA PRO A 260 4.73 7.04 -3.42
C PRO A 260 4.88 7.48 -4.88
#